data_AF-A0AAN7VB97-F1
#
_entry.id   AF-A0AAN7VB97-F1
#
_cell.length_a   1.000
_cell.length_b   1.000
_cell.length_c   1.000
_cell.angle_alpha   90.00
_cell.angle_beta   90.00
_cell.angle_gamma   90.00
#
_symmetry.space_group_name_H-M   'P 1'
#
loop_
_entity.id
_entity.type
_entity.pdbx_description
1 polymer ?
#
loop_
_entity_poly.entity_id
_entity_poly.type
_entity_poly.pdbx_seq_one_letter_code
_entity_poly.pdbx_strand_id
1 'polypeptide(L)'
;MKVIYLLVCLPALLAQPTPEDIKKEWRELIAPYEELCANESGADIAVIRETWDTFVFSHDPAFKCYIWCIYENIPYLYPNGTINIEAVIGSVDGVTNEVIEKCIEPYGTCPDKCHGFWAFDHCLSDVLNLTTVKLDAPPCSVRK
;
A
#
# COMPACT_ATOMS: atom_id res chain seq x y z
N MET A 1 36.99 42.24 -19.70
CA MET A 1 36.62 41.36 -18.58
C MET A 1 35.11 41.40 -18.40
N LYS A 2 34.39 40.32 -18.73
CA LYS A 2 33.00 40.09 -18.29
C LYS A 2 32.84 38.59 -18.07
N VAL A 3 33.12 38.15 -16.84
CA VAL A 3 32.83 36.81 -16.37
C VAL A 3 31.34 36.79 -16.05
N ILE A 4 30.53 36.20 -16.94
CA ILE A 4 29.11 35.96 -16.67
C ILE A 4 29.04 34.64 -15.91
N TYR A 5 28.98 34.74 -14.59
CA TYR A 5 28.54 33.65 -13.73
C TYR A 5 27.05 33.43 -13.97
N LEU A 6 26.71 32.44 -14.79
CA LEU A 6 25.40 31.80 -14.75
C LEU A 6 25.59 30.41 -14.14
N LEU A 7 25.76 30.41 -12.82
CA LEU A 7 25.41 29.26 -11.98
C LEU A 7 23.88 29.13 -12.04
N VAL A 8 23.39 28.51 -13.12
CA VAL A 8 22.04 27.97 -13.17
C VAL A 8 22.06 26.73 -12.28
N CYS A 9 22.00 26.96 -10.98
CA CYS A 9 21.57 25.94 -10.04
C CYS A 9 20.07 25.78 -10.32
N LEU A 10 19.73 24.95 -11.31
CA LEU A 10 18.43 24.30 -11.32
C LEU A 10 18.38 23.59 -9.97
N PRO A 11 17.54 24.01 -9.01
CA PRO A 11 17.30 23.12 -7.90
C PRO A 11 16.80 21.84 -8.54
N ALA A 12 17.50 20.73 -8.31
CA ALA A 12 16.94 19.42 -8.53
C ALA A 12 15.71 19.39 -7.63
N LEU A 13 14.57 19.79 -8.19
CA LEU A 13 13.29 19.67 -7.55
C LEU A 13 13.15 18.16 -7.43
N LEU A 14 13.32 17.66 -6.20
CA LEU A 14 12.97 16.28 -5.87
C LEU A 14 11.48 16.18 -6.19
N ALA A 15 11.16 15.72 -7.39
CA ALA A 15 9.78 15.55 -7.82
C ALA A 15 9.20 14.48 -6.90
N GLN A 16 8.24 14.87 -6.08
CA GLN A 16 7.49 13.90 -5.29
C GLN A 16 6.70 12.99 -6.24
N PRO A 17 6.57 11.70 -5.93
CA PRO A 17 5.79 10.79 -6.76
C PRO A 17 4.34 11.28 -6.84
N THR A 18 3.74 11.13 -8.03
CA THR A 18 2.30 11.36 -8.17
C THR A 18 1.52 10.13 -7.70
N PRO A 19 0.22 10.27 -7.37
CA PRO A 19 -0.62 9.10 -7.09
C PRO A 19 -0.56 8.03 -8.19
N GLU A 20 -0.49 8.44 -9.46
CA GLU A 20 -0.41 7.49 -10.58
C GLU A 20 0.93 6.74 -10.64
N ASP A 21 2.03 7.37 -10.22
CA ASP A 21 3.33 6.70 -10.09
C ASP A 21 3.27 5.61 -9.01
N ILE A 22 2.72 5.95 -7.84
CA ILE A 22 2.55 5.00 -6.72
C ILE A 22 1.67 3.82 -7.13
N LYS A 23 0.52 4.09 -7.79
CA LYS A 23 -0.38 3.03 -8.28
C LYS A 23 0.30 2.10 -9.28
N LYS A 24 1.14 2.66 -10.14
CA LYS A 24 1.88 1.91 -11.15
C LYS A 24 2.93 1.00 -10.49
N GLU A 25 3.75 1.54 -9.60
CA GLU A 25 4.79 0.78 -8.89
C GLU A 25 4.18 -0.34 -8.05
N TRP A 26 3.06 -0.07 -7.36
CA TRP A 26 2.32 -1.10 -6.63
C TRP A 26 1.86 -2.23 -7.55
N ARG A 27 1.27 -1.91 -8.72
CA ARG A 27 0.83 -2.91 -9.70
C ARG A 27 1.99 -3.75 -10.23
N GLU A 28 3.12 -3.12 -10.54
CA GLU A 28 4.32 -3.83 -11.00
C GLU A 28 4.88 -4.77 -9.93
N LEU A 29 4.86 -4.36 -8.65
CA LEU A 29 5.30 -5.18 -7.52
C LEU A 29 4.44 -6.43 -7.33
N ILE A 30 3.11 -6.30 -7.43
CA ILE A 30 2.19 -7.40 -7.12
C ILE A 30 1.86 -8.29 -8.32
N ALA A 31 2.11 -7.83 -9.55
CA ALA A 31 1.77 -8.55 -10.79
C ALA A 31 2.24 -10.03 -10.82
N PRO A 32 3.43 -10.41 -10.31
CA PRO A 32 3.85 -11.81 -10.29
C PRO A 32 2.99 -12.72 -9.40
N TYR A 33 2.22 -12.14 -8.49
CA TYR A 33 1.46 -12.85 -7.45
C TYR A 33 -0.06 -12.73 -7.63
N GLU A 34 -0.55 -11.94 -8.59
CA GLU A 34 -1.98 -11.68 -8.80
C GLU A 34 -2.77 -12.98 -8.97
N GLU A 35 -2.39 -13.83 -9.94
CA GLU A 35 -3.11 -15.09 -10.21
C GLU A 35 -2.94 -16.12 -9.09
N LEU A 36 -1.75 -16.19 -8.49
CA LEU A 36 -1.47 -17.08 -7.37
C LEU A 36 -2.42 -16.76 -6.20
N CYS A 37 -2.41 -15.51 -5.77
CA CYS A 37 -3.19 -15.08 -4.61
C CYS A 37 -4.69 -15.07 -4.89
N ALA A 38 -5.12 -14.81 -6.14
CA ALA A 38 -6.53 -14.94 -6.52
C ALA A 38 -7.01 -16.40 -6.36
N ASN A 39 -6.20 -17.36 -6.80
CA ASN A 39 -6.52 -18.78 -6.69
C ASN A 39 -6.49 -19.27 -5.23
N GLU A 40 -5.52 -18.84 -4.42
CA GLU A 40 -5.43 -19.25 -3.02
C GLU A 40 -6.54 -18.68 -2.15
N SER A 41 -6.93 -17.42 -2.38
CA SER A 41 -7.99 -16.78 -1.60
C SER A 41 -9.40 -17.11 -2.12
N GLY A 42 -9.52 -17.54 -3.38
CA GLY A 42 -10.79 -17.70 -4.09
C GLY A 42 -11.42 -16.39 -4.54
N ALA A 43 -10.66 -15.30 -4.56
CA ALA A 43 -11.14 -14.00 -4.99
C ALA A 43 -11.36 -13.95 -6.51
N ASP A 44 -12.40 -13.23 -6.93
CA ASP A 44 -12.67 -13.00 -8.36
C ASP A 44 -11.58 -12.09 -8.95
N ILE A 45 -10.89 -12.59 -9.98
CA ILE A 45 -9.83 -11.86 -10.69
C ILE A 45 -10.33 -10.56 -11.32
N ALA A 46 -11.61 -10.49 -11.72
CA ALA A 46 -12.19 -9.27 -12.25
C ALA A 46 -12.31 -8.19 -11.17
N VAL A 47 -12.72 -8.57 -9.96
CA VAL A 47 -12.79 -7.68 -8.79
C VAL A 47 -11.40 -7.21 -8.40
N ILE A 48 -10.40 -8.10 -8.39
CA ILE A 48 -9.00 -7.75 -8.10
C ILE A 48 -8.50 -6.67 -9.05
N ARG A 49 -8.69 -6.89 -10.37
CA ARG A 49 -8.22 -5.95 -11.40
C ARG A 49 -8.93 -4.61 -11.31
N GLU A 50 -10.25 -4.62 -11.10
CA GLU A 50 -11.01 -3.39 -10.89
C GLU A 50 -10.52 -2.63 -9.65
N THR A 51 -10.22 -3.34 -8.54
CA THR A 51 -9.63 -2.71 -7.36
C THR A 51 -8.27 -2.09 -7.68
N TRP A 52 -7.41 -2.74 -8.46
CA TRP A 52 -6.10 -2.15 -8.78
C TRP A 52 -6.12 -1.06 -9.85
N ASP A 53 -7.18 -0.98 -10.65
CA ASP A 53 -7.40 0.14 -11.56
C ASP A 53 -7.97 1.37 -10.82
N THR A 54 -8.80 1.15 -9.81
CA THR A 54 -9.57 2.23 -9.15
C THR A 54 -9.11 2.56 -7.73
N PHE A 55 -8.34 1.66 -7.11
CA PHE A 55 -8.01 1.65 -5.68
C PHE A 55 -9.26 1.65 -4.79
N VAL A 56 -10.37 1.08 -5.28
CA VAL A 56 -11.59 0.84 -4.50
C VAL A 56 -11.58 -0.59 -4.00
N PHE A 57 -11.41 -0.74 -2.69
CA PHE A 57 -11.21 -2.04 -2.04
C PHE A 57 -12.54 -2.77 -1.85
N SER A 58 -12.62 -4.01 -2.34
CA SER A 58 -13.78 -4.87 -2.11
C SER A 58 -13.87 -5.29 -0.64
N HIS A 59 -15.08 -5.42 -0.12
CA HIS A 59 -15.36 -5.96 1.23
C HIS A 59 -15.47 -7.48 1.27
N ASP A 60 -15.40 -8.13 0.10
CA ASP A 60 -15.50 -9.58 -0.01
C ASP A 60 -14.41 -10.27 0.84
N PRO A 61 -14.75 -11.26 1.68
CA PRO A 61 -13.78 -11.96 2.52
C PRO A 61 -12.61 -12.59 1.72
N ALA A 62 -12.86 -13.12 0.53
CA ALA A 62 -11.83 -13.67 -0.33
C ALA A 62 -10.89 -12.58 -0.84
N PHE A 63 -11.42 -11.39 -1.19
CA PHE A 63 -10.58 -10.25 -1.56
C PHE A 63 -9.70 -9.77 -0.39
N LYS A 64 -10.23 -9.75 0.83
CA LYS A 64 -9.41 -9.41 2.01
C LYS A 64 -8.24 -10.38 2.19
N CYS A 65 -8.49 -11.68 2.00
CA CYS A 65 -7.43 -12.69 2.08
C CYS A 65 -6.48 -12.65 0.88
N TYR A 66 -6.94 -12.19 -0.29
CA TYR A 66 -6.06 -11.89 -1.42
C TYR A 66 -5.00 -10.84 -1.03
N ILE A 67 -5.39 -9.75 -0.37
CA ILE A 67 -4.43 -8.74 0.13
C ILE A 67 -3.42 -9.37 1.09
N TRP A 68 -3.87 -10.19 2.04
CA TRP A 68 -2.95 -10.89 2.95
C TRP A 68 -1.94 -11.76 2.19
N CYS A 69 -2.39 -12.57 1.22
CA CYS A 69 -1.49 -13.40 0.40
C CYS A 69 -0.44 -12.57 -0.35
N ILE A 70 -0.81 -11.38 -0.87
CA ILE A 70 0.16 -10.48 -1.51
C ILE A 70 1.26 -10.10 -0.52
N TYR A 71 0.91 -9.70 0.71
CA TYR A 71 1.89 -9.35 1.74
C TYR A 71 2.79 -10.53 2.14
N GLU A 72 2.29 -11.78 2.10
CA GLU A 72 3.11 -12.97 2.34
C GLU A 72 4.17 -13.22 1.26
N ASN A 73 3.96 -12.68 0.05
CA ASN A 73 4.81 -12.95 -1.11
C ASN A 73 5.74 -11.79 -1.50
N ILE A 74 5.57 -10.60 -0.90
CA ILE A 74 6.42 -9.41 -1.13
C ILE A 74 7.33 -9.16 0.07
N PRO A 75 8.45 -8.43 -0.08
CA PRO A 75 9.45 -8.26 0.98
C PRO A 75 9.06 -7.26 2.08
N TYR A 76 7.76 -7.11 2.37
CA TYR A 76 7.23 -6.14 3.34
C TYR A 76 6.88 -6.75 4.69
N LEU A 77 7.08 -8.06 4.87
CA LEU A 77 6.93 -8.73 6.16
C LEU A 77 8.27 -9.24 6.70
N TYR A 78 8.42 -9.18 8.02
CA TYR A 78 9.37 -10.00 8.74
C TYR A 78 8.90 -11.46 8.82
N PRO A 79 9.79 -12.44 9.09
CA PRO A 79 9.41 -13.85 9.20
C PRO A 79 8.34 -14.17 10.26
N ASN A 80 8.12 -13.26 11.22
CA ASN A 80 7.08 -13.38 12.24
C ASN A 80 5.69 -12.87 11.77
N GLY A 81 5.56 -12.44 10.50
CA GLY A 81 4.33 -11.91 9.91
C GLY A 81 3.99 -10.47 10.30
N THR A 82 4.92 -9.72 10.92
CA THR A 82 4.77 -8.28 11.16
C THR A 82 5.34 -7.46 10.02
N ILE A 83 4.80 -6.26 9.80
CA ILE A 83 5.24 -5.37 8.72
C ILE A 83 6.67 -4.89 8.98
N ASN A 84 7.53 -5.04 7.97
CA ASN A 84 8.84 -4.46 7.88
C ASN A 84 8.72 -3.01 7.40
N ILE A 85 8.54 -2.08 8.34
CA ILE A 85 8.32 -0.65 8.07
C ILE A 85 9.44 -0.06 7.20
N GLU A 86 10.69 -0.43 7.46
CA GLU A 86 11.84 0.05 6.69
C GLU A 86 11.77 -0.39 5.22
N ALA A 87 11.35 -1.63 4.97
CA ALA A 87 11.18 -2.14 3.61
C ALA A 87 10.06 -1.40 2.87
N VAL A 88 8.93 -1.12 3.54
CA VAL A 88 7.83 -0.37 2.92
C VAL A 88 8.26 1.05 2.57
N ILE A 89 8.88 1.78 3.52
CA ILE A 89 9.34 3.17 3.28
C ILE A 89 10.42 3.22 2.19
N GLY A 90 11.32 2.23 2.16
CA GLY A 90 12.38 2.17 1.16
C GLY A 90 11.91 1.80 -0.24
N SER A 91 10.66 1.34 -0.39
CA SER A 91 10.15 0.79 -1.66
C SER A 91 8.96 1.55 -2.24
N VAL A 92 8.28 2.39 -1.45
CA VAL A 92 7.13 3.18 -1.90
C VAL A 92 7.39 4.65 -1.62
N ASP A 93 7.69 5.40 -2.68
CA ASP A 93 7.92 6.83 -2.53
C ASP A 93 6.65 7.52 -1.99
N GLY A 94 6.83 8.47 -1.08
CA GLY A 94 5.74 9.19 -0.42
C GLY A 94 5.18 8.49 0.83
N VAL A 95 5.55 7.24 1.09
CA VAL A 95 5.25 6.57 2.36
C VAL A 95 6.31 6.96 3.40
N THR A 96 5.87 7.57 4.49
CA THR A 96 6.73 7.96 5.62
C THR A 96 6.40 7.12 6.86
N ASN A 97 7.26 7.18 7.90
CA ASN A 97 6.96 6.56 9.19
C ASN A 97 5.60 7.04 9.74
N GLU A 98 5.30 8.34 9.65
CA GLU A 98 4.03 8.91 10.11
C GLU A 98 2.82 8.31 9.36
N VAL A 99 2.94 8.13 8.04
CA VAL A 99 1.88 7.51 7.22
C VAL A 99 1.67 6.06 7.64
N ILE A 100 2.73 5.27 7.81
CA ILE A 100 2.63 3.87 8.21
C ILE A 100 2.06 3.75 9.62
N GLU A 101 2.60 4.49 10.59
CA GLU A 101 2.17 4.45 12.00
C GLU A 101 0.66 4.70 12.13
N LYS A 102 0.15 5.71 11.40
CA LYS A 102 -1.28 6.04 11.35
C LYS A 102 -2.16 4.88 10.90
N CYS A 103 -1.68 4.03 10.00
CA CYS A 103 -2.44 2.91 9.44
C CYS A 103 -2.16 1.58 10.13
N ILE A 104 -0.96 1.37 10.68
CA ILE A 104 -0.59 0.11 11.35
C ILE A 104 -1.09 0.04 12.80
N GLU A 105 -1.20 1.16 13.52
CA GLU A 105 -1.71 1.16 14.90
C GLU A 105 -3.13 0.55 15.01
N PRO A 106 -4.11 0.94 14.16
CA PRO A 106 -5.46 0.37 14.24
C PRO A 106 -5.59 -1.07 13.70
N TYR A 107 -4.71 -1.52 12.79
CA TYR A 107 -4.92 -2.75 12.00
C TYR A 107 -3.75 -3.76 12.02
N GLY A 108 -2.55 -3.36 12.40
CA GLY A 108 -1.34 -4.21 12.31
C GLY A 108 -1.34 -5.42 13.27
N THR A 109 -2.20 -5.41 14.29
CA THR A 109 -2.30 -6.47 15.30
C THR A 109 -3.62 -7.26 15.27
N CYS A 110 -4.38 -7.16 14.17
CA CYS A 110 -5.61 -7.94 14.02
C CYS A 110 -5.35 -9.45 14.18
N PRO A 111 -6.19 -10.17 14.96
CA PRO A 111 -6.19 -11.62 14.97
C PRO A 111 -6.54 -12.20 13.59
N ASP A 112 -7.48 -11.56 12.89
CA ASP A 112 -7.78 -11.82 11.48
C ASP A 112 -6.79 -11.05 10.59
N LYS A 113 -5.84 -11.78 10.01
CA LYS A 113 -4.81 -11.22 9.12
C LYS A 113 -5.39 -10.70 7.82
N CYS A 114 -6.40 -11.38 7.26
CA CYS A 114 -7.06 -10.92 6.04
C CYS A 114 -7.69 -9.55 6.25
N HIS A 115 -8.46 -9.38 7.32
CA HIS A 115 -9.05 -8.08 7.65
C HIS A 115 -7.98 -7.04 7.98
N GLY A 116 -6.95 -7.39 8.74
CA GLY A 116 -5.92 -6.45 9.16
C GLY A 116 -5.11 -5.86 8.01
N PHE A 117 -4.63 -6.70 7.09
CA PHE A 117 -3.84 -6.24 5.96
C PHE A 117 -4.69 -5.52 4.91
N TRP A 118 -5.93 -5.97 4.68
CA TRP A 118 -6.87 -5.24 3.84
C TRP A 118 -7.16 -3.84 4.39
N ALA A 119 -7.44 -3.70 5.68
CA ALA A 119 -7.73 -2.41 6.30
C ALA A 119 -6.48 -1.50 6.33
N PHE A 120 -5.30 -2.09 6.54
CA PHE A 120 -4.03 -1.38 6.45
C PHE A 120 -3.80 -0.79 5.06
N ASP A 121 -3.95 -1.59 4.00
CA ASP A 121 -3.70 -1.18 2.61
C ASP A 121 -4.75 -0.16 2.12
N HIS A 122 -6.01 -0.32 2.53
CA HIS A 122 -7.04 0.68 2.26
C HIS A 122 -6.76 2.00 3.01
N CYS A 123 -6.29 1.95 4.26
CA CYS A 123 -5.87 3.15 4.99
C CYS A 123 -4.71 3.87 4.29
N LEU A 124 -3.69 3.14 3.82
CA LEU A 124 -2.57 3.73 3.06
C LEU A 124 -3.08 4.40 1.79
N SER A 125 -3.94 3.71 1.04
CA SER A 125 -4.56 4.24 -0.18
C SER A 125 -5.35 5.53 0.09
N ASP A 126 -6.01 5.64 1.23
CA ASP A 126 -6.71 6.87 1.62
C ASP A 126 -5.74 8.00 1.98
N VAL A 127 -4.74 7.73 2.82
CA VAL A 127 -3.77 8.74 3.28
C VAL A 127 -2.92 9.28 2.12
N LEU A 128 -2.59 8.42 1.15
CA LEU A 128 -1.84 8.75 -0.05
C LEU A 128 -2.72 9.33 -1.18
N ASN A 129 -4.03 9.50 -0.96
CA ASN A 129 -5.00 9.96 -1.95
C ASN A 129 -5.03 9.12 -3.25
N LEU A 130 -4.79 7.81 -3.14
CA LEU A 130 -4.92 6.88 -4.26
C LEU A 130 -6.38 6.55 -4.56
N THR A 131 -7.24 6.68 -3.54
CA THR A 131 -8.69 6.42 -3.61
C THR A 131 -9.49 7.59 -3.06
N THR A 132 -10.74 7.73 -3.52
CA THR A 132 -11.71 8.67 -2.94
C THR A 132 -12.62 8.00 -1.91
N VAL A 133 -12.55 6.67 -1.78
CA VAL A 133 -13.39 5.88 -0.88
C VAL A 133 -12.69 5.77 0.47
N LYS A 134 -13.28 6.36 1.51
CA LYS A 134 -12.77 6.28 2.88
C LYS A 134 -12.94 4.88 3.44
N LEU A 135 -11.95 4.43 4.21
CA LEU A 135 -12.04 3.23 5.02
C LEU A 135 -13.14 3.41 6.07
N ASP A 136 -14.13 2.52 6.07
CA ASP A 136 -15.22 2.46 7.04
C ASP A 136 -15.13 1.21 7.94
N ALA A 137 -13.99 0.52 7.90
CA ALA A 137 -13.74 -0.66 8.71
C ALA A 137 -13.49 -0.33 10.18
N PRO A 138 -13.99 -1.13 11.12
CA PRO A 138 -13.65 -0.96 12.52
C PRO A 138 -12.16 -1.30 12.78
N PRO A 139 -11.48 -0.55 13.66
CA PRO A 139 -10.13 -0.90 14.11
C PRO A 139 -10.14 -2.23 14.86
N CYS A 140 -9.03 -2.97 14.75
CA CYS A 140 -8.85 -4.24 15.45
C CYS A 140 -8.46 -4.06 16.91
N SER A 141 -7.85 -2.92 17.23
CA SER A 141 -7.66 -2.48 18.60
C SER A 141 -9.01 -2.04 19.18
N VAL A 142 -9.76 -3.00 19.71
CA VAL A 142 -10.71 -2.70 20.78
C VAL A 142 -9.86 -2.19 21.94
N ARG A 143 -9.74 -0.86 22.11
CA ARG A 143 -9.24 -0.30 23.37
C ARG A 143 -10.05 -0.94 24.49
N LYS A 144 -9.41 -1.76 25.32
CA LYS A 144 -9.85 -1.92 26.70
C LYS A 144 -9.47 -0.68 27.48
#